data_AF-A0A1H8W899-F1
#
_entry.id   AF-A0A1H8W899-F1
#
_cell.length_a   1.000
_cell.length_b   1.000
_cell.length_c   1.000
_cell.angle_alpha   90.00
_cell.angle_beta   90.00
_cell.angle_gamma   90.00
#
_symmetry.space_group_name_H-M   'P 1'
#
loop_
_entity.id
_entity.type
_entity.pdbx_description
1 polymer ?
#
loop_
_entity_poly.entity_id
_entity_poly.type
_entity_poly.pdbx_seq_one_letter_code
_entity_poly.pdbx_strand_id
1 'polypeptide(L)'
;MDRRTFVALLSAGVAGCTGTKSATPSDTVTSASPVTSSTTTTASPTDSPEPTTESPDEAAFAVDGHPVERNRYDLQRVSYENRPQFILDRREPPRCAYNVAELDGIDDLQTATVDGDTGHMPIRTSRMVMRLLHCNREIDREAYLERAEEIAAAYLDSATVVDGLPYFAYTLAKGGSGEDFAPPWYSGMAQGTSLSAFLRLYEQTGDEAYMDVADDVFATFTRTGPREEPWTVMVDDDGYYWIEEYPHDPPTHVLNGFNVGLWGLYEYWLFTETEESRALVEAAITTIERYIEEFRVPGEVSWYGLNRGYRGNEYYHAVHIRQLRELHRISGDPYFAEMEAAFDEDSPESAGLK
;
A
#
# COMPACT_ATOMS: atom_id res chain seq x y z
N MET A 1 17.41 10.38 -16.06
CA MET A 1 16.23 11.22 -15.78
C MET A 1 16.63 12.26 -14.75
N ASP A 2 16.45 13.56 -15.02
CA ASP A 2 16.86 14.62 -14.08
C ASP A 2 15.91 14.67 -12.86
N ARG A 3 16.47 14.87 -11.67
CA ARG A 3 15.83 14.79 -10.35
C ARG A 3 14.58 15.68 -10.24
N ARG A 4 14.45 16.71 -11.07
CA ARG A 4 13.33 17.66 -11.08
C ARG A 4 12.04 17.13 -11.73
N THR A 5 12.14 16.38 -12.82
CA THR A 5 10.97 15.81 -13.52
C THR A 5 10.32 14.71 -12.67
N PHE A 6 11.12 13.97 -11.91
CA PHE A 6 10.66 12.89 -11.05
C PHE A 6 10.04 13.39 -9.72
N VAL A 7 10.60 14.47 -9.16
CA VAL A 7 10.01 15.15 -7.99
C VAL A 7 8.65 15.77 -8.34
N ALA A 8 8.36 16.13 -9.59
CA ALA A 8 7.04 16.62 -9.98
C ALA A 8 5.96 15.52 -10.01
N LEU A 9 6.33 14.26 -10.27
CA LEU A 9 5.43 13.09 -10.20
C LEU A 9 5.02 12.78 -8.75
N LEU A 10 5.92 13.00 -7.79
CA LEU A 10 5.68 12.69 -6.39
C LEU A 10 5.35 13.92 -5.52
N SER A 11 5.94 15.08 -5.72
CA SER A 11 5.96 16.19 -4.75
C SER A 11 5.19 17.42 -5.23
N ALA A 12 3.99 17.61 -4.69
CA ALA A 12 3.38 18.93 -4.53
C ALA A 12 2.41 18.91 -3.34
N GLY A 13 2.97 18.76 -2.13
CA GLY A 13 2.32 19.27 -0.92
C GLY A 13 2.75 20.72 -0.77
N VAL A 14 1.80 21.64 -0.78
CA VAL A 14 2.02 23.07 -0.65
C VAL A 14 2.71 23.35 0.70
N ALA A 15 3.93 23.86 0.66
CA ALA A 15 4.64 24.33 1.86
C ALA A 15 4.36 25.83 2.05
N GLY A 16 3.54 26.15 3.05
CA GLY A 16 3.27 27.51 3.50
C GLY A 16 3.75 27.75 4.93
N CYS A 17 4.86 28.48 5.05
CA CYS A 17 5.25 29.37 6.16
C CYS A 17 5.60 28.78 7.55
N THR A 18 6.88 28.92 7.86
CA THR A 18 7.57 28.71 9.14
C THR A 18 7.10 29.65 10.26
N GLY A 19 6.97 29.12 11.48
CA GLY A 19 6.85 29.89 12.72
C GLY A 19 7.20 29.06 13.95
N THR A 20 8.41 29.27 14.49
CA THR A 20 8.99 28.60 15.66
C THR A 20 8.34 29.02 16.99
N LYS A 21 8.23 28.07 17.94
CA LYS A 21 8.58 28.26 19.37
C LYS A 21 8.49 26.96 20.18
N SER A 22 9.53 26.73 20.99
CA SER A 22 9.73 25.64 21.94
C SER A 22 9.01 25.87 23.28
N ALA A 23 8.64 24.79 23.97
CA ALA A 23 8.69 24.72 25.43
C ALA A 23 8.75 23.26 25.95
N THR A 24 9.46 23.13 27.06
CA THR A 24 10.09 22.01 27.78
C THR A 24 9.11 21.14 28.60
N PRO A 25 9.46 19.90 29.00
CA PRO A 25 8.56 18.98 29.72
C PRO A 25 8.61 19.16 31.25
N SER A 26 7.56 18.69 31.93
CA SER A 26 7.47 18.67 33.39
C SER A 26 7.39 17.23 33.90
N ASP A 27 8.36 16.86 34.74
CA ASP A 27 8.42 15.64 35.56
C ASP A 27 7.39 15.66 36.71
N THR A 28 6.93 14.48 37.14
CA THR A 28 6.89 13.99 38.55
C THR A 28 6.27 12.57 38.59
N VAL A 29 6.97 11.50 38.96
CA VAL A 29 7.41 11.01 40.30
C VAL A 29 6.35 10.15 41.04
N THR A 30 6.57 8.82 40.95
CA THR A 30 6.85 7.85 42.04
C THR A 30 5.76 7.25 42.96
N SER A 31 5.95 5.93 43.17
CA SER A 31 5.66 5.08 44.36
C SER A 31 4.30 4.35 44.35
N ALA A 32 4.14 3.09 44.77
CA ALA A 32 5.02 2.05 45.30
C ALA A 32 4.31 0.67 45.23
N SER A 33 5.07 -0.41 45.08
CA SER A 33 4.70 -1.81 45.42
C SER A 33 4.85 -2.04 46.95
N PRO A 34 4.68 -3.24 47.57
CA PRO A 34 4.40 -4.59 47.04
C PRO A 34 3.42 -5.46 47.88
N VAL A 35 2.95 -6.59 47.34
CA VAL A 35 2.64 -7.79 48.16
C VAL A 35 2.97 -9.07 47.37
N THR A 36 3.76 -9.91 48.02
CA THR A 36 4.21 -11.26 47.70
C THR A 36 3.08 -12.29 47.81
N SER A 37 3.07 -13.30 46.94
CA SER A 37 3.07 -14.71 47.38
C SER A 37 3.26 -15.68 46.21
N SER A 38 4.16 -16.62 46.47
CA SER A 38 4.60 -17.75 45.66
C SER A 38 3.65 -18.93 45.75
N THR A 39 3.46 -19.67 44.65
CA THR A 39 3.42 -21.14 44.72
C THR A 39 3.90 -21.77 43.42
N THR A 40 4.96 -22.56 43.54
CA THR A 40 5.53 -23.45 42.54
C THR A 40 4.73 -24.74 42.48
N THR A 41 4.42 -25.27 41.30
CA THR A 41 4.22 -26.71 41.12
C THR A 41 4.72 -27.14 39.75
N THR A 42 5.73 -27.99 39.79
CA THR A 42 6.40 -28.63 38.66
C THR A 42 5.64 -29.91 38.31
N ALA A 43 5.32 -30.11 37.03
CA ALA A 43 5.10 -31.45 36.47
C ALA A 43 5.32 -31.45 34.95
N SER A 44 6.13 -32.38 34.49
CA SER A 44 6.30 -32.85 33.10
C SER A 44 7.06 -34.19 33.18
N PRO A 45 7.09 -35.02 32.13
CA PRO A 45 6.24 -35.07 30.93
C PRO A 45 5.69 -36.49 30.72
N THR A 46 4.86 -36.72 29.69
CA THR A 46 4.91 -37.85 28.72
C THR A 46 3.60 -37.84 27.95
N ASP A 47 3.59 -37.33 26.72
CA ASP A 47 2.89 -38.04 25.65
C ASP A 47 3.54 -37.72 24.30
N SER A 48 3.62 -38.73 23.45
CA SER A 48 4.29 -38.67 22.15
C SER A 48 3.38 -37.97 21.13
N PRO A 49 3.91 -37.15 20.20
CA PRO A 49 3.06 -36.63 19.13
C PRO A 49 2.78 -37.75 18.13
N GLU A 50 1.49 -38.04 17.94
CA GLU A 50 1.00 -38.70 16.72
C GLU A 50 1.47 -37.89 15.50
N PRO A 51 1.81 -38.54 14.37
CA PRO A 51 2.11 -37.83 13.15
C PRO A 51 0.80 -37.20 12.66
N THR A 52 0.67 -35.88 12.77
CA THR A 52 -0.30 -35.11 12.01
C THR A 52 -0.07 -35.39 10.53
N THR A 53 -0.96 -36.21 9.95
CA THR A 53 -1.22 -36.24 8.52
C THR A 53 -1.48 -34.80 8.07
N GLU A 54 -0.50 -34.18 7.41
CA GLU A 54 -0.75 -33.02 6.57
C GLU A 54 -1.87 -33.39 5.60
N SER A 55 -2.98 -32.67 5.70
CA SER A 55 -4.11 -32.84 4.79
C SER A 55 -3.70 -32.30 3.42
N PRO A 56 -3.67 -33.13 2.36
CA PRO A 56 -3.28 -32.68 1.03
C PRO A 56 -4.50 -32.08 0.33
N ASP A 57 -4.77 -30.78 0.50
CA ASP A 57 -5.48 -29.92 -0.50
C ASP A 57 -5.76 -28.45 -0.07
N GLU A 58 -5.12 -27.89 0.97
CA GLU A 58 -5.38 -26.49 1.39
C GLU A 58 -4.49 -25.43 0.71
N ALA A 59 -3.58 -25.86 -0.18
CA ALA A 59 -2.61 -25.00 -0.87
C ALA A 59 -3.00 -24.63 -2.31
N ALA A 60 -4.02 -25.25 -2.91
CA ALA A 60 -4.42 -24.98 -4.28
C ALA A 60 -5.24 -23.68 -4.36
N PHE A 61 -4.57 -22.57 -4.69
CA PHE A 61 -5.18 -21.30 -5.04
C PHE A 61 -4.90 -20.99 -6.51
N ALA A 62 -5.85 -20.40 -7.22
CA ALA A 62 -5.68 -20.01 -8.60
C ALA A 62 -6.30 -18.65 -8.87
N VAL A 63 -5.63 -17.85 -9.69
CA VAL A 63 -6.10 -16.55 -10.15
C VAL A 63 -6.27 -16.62 -11.66
N ASP A 64 -7.47 -16.36 -12.16
CA ASP A 64 -7.80 -16.45 -13.58
C ASP A 64 -7.42 -17.81 -14.22
N GLY A 65 -7.61 -18.88 -13.46
CA GLY A 65 -7.27 -20.25 -13.87
C GLY A 65 -5.77 -20.60 -13.83
N HIS A 66 -4.88 -19.68 -13.43
CA HIS A 66 -3.46 -19.94 -13.22
C HIS A 66 -3.22 -20.35 -11.76
N PRO A 67 -2.59 -21.50 -11.47
CA PRO A 67 -2.17 -21.86 -10.12
C PRO A 67 -1.22 -20.79 -9.55
N VAL A 68 -1.39 -20.44 -8.29
CA VAL A 68 -0.61 -19.41 -7.61
C VAL A 68 0.05 -19.96 -6.36
N GLU A 69 1.35 -19.71 -6.23
CA GLU A 69 2.15 -20.02 -5.04
C GLU A 69 1.70 -19.16 -3.85
N ARG A 70 1.47 -19.80 -2.70
CA ARG A 70 0.97 -19.14 -1.49
C ARG A 70 1.41 -19.88 -0.23
N ASN A 71 2.05 -19.16 0.69
CA ASN A 71 2.25 -19.56 2.08
C ASN A 71 1.10 -19.05 2.96
N ARG A 72 0.84 -19.72 4.09
CA ARG A 72 -0.08 -19.21 5.11
C ARG A 72 0.68 -18.28 6.06
N TYR A 73 0.08 -17.14 6.38
CA TYR A 73 0.61 -16.20 7.37
C TYR A 73 -0.39 -15.99 8.50
N ASP A 74 0.11 -15.62 9.69
CA ASP A 74 -0.72 -15.14 10.79
C ASP A 74 -1.04 -13.66 10.55
N LEU A 75 -1.96 -13.41 9.61
CA LEU A 75 -2.32 -12.04 9.22
C LEU A 75 -2.84 -11.26 10.44
N GLN A 76 -2.11 -10.22 10.81
CA GLN A 76 -2.39 -9.38 11.96
C GLN A 76 -3.39 -8.29 11.58
N ARG A 77 -4.27 -7.94 12.52
CA ARG A 77 -5.10 -6.73 12.39
C ARG A 77 -4.36 -5.52 12.92
N VAL A 78 -4.46 -4.41 12.21
CA VAL A 78 -3.93 -3.12 12.64
C VAL A 78 -5.07 -2.11 12.82
N SER A 79 -4.85 -1.11 13.69
CA SER A 79 -5.79 0.02 13.79
C SER A 79 -5.80 0.84 12.51
N TYR A 80 -6.85 1.64 12.31
CA TYR A 80 -7.01 2.52 11.15
C TYR A 80 -5.75 3.34 10.84
N GLU A 81 -5.12 3.90 11.88
CA GLU A 81 -3.95 4.78 11.80
C GLU A 81 -2.66 4.03 11.41
N ASN A 82 -2.66 2.71 11.54
CA ASN A 82 -1.54 1.84 11.24
C ASN A 82 -1.71 1.07 9.93
N ARG A 83 -2.77 1.34 9.15
CA ARG A 83 -2.96 0.74 7.82
C ARG A 83 -1.93 1.32 6.82
N PRO A 84 -1.23 0.47 6.02
CA PRO A 84 0.06 0.80 5.41
C PRO A 84 0.04 1.66 4.12
N GLN A 85 -1.10 2.24 3.72
CA GLN A 85 -1.24 3.06 2.49
C GLN A 85 -0.39 4.35 2.45
N PHE A 86 0.33 4.69 3.53
CA PHE A 86 1.12 5.92 3.66
C PHE A 86 2.59 5.60 3.94
N ILE A 87 3.52 6.11 3.12
CA ILE A 87 4.96 5.83 3.25
C ILE A 87 5.80 7.12 3.38
N LEU A 88 6.80 7.10 4.29
CA LEU A 88 7.82 8.14 4.57
C LEU A 88 7.29 9.56 4.87
N ASP A 89 6.68 9.78 6.03
CA ASP A 89 6.23 11.10 6.56
C ASP A 89 5.33 11.95 5.64
N ARG A 90 4.93 11.39 4.49
CA ARG A 90 3.67 11.63 3.81
C ARG A 90 2.56 10.80 4.43
N ARG A 91 2.62 10.66 5.75
CA ARG A 91 1.42 10.45 6.55
C ARG A 91 0.41 11.51 6.09
N GLU A 92 -0.88 11.27 6.31
CA GLU A 92 -1.64 12.43 6.73
C GLU A 92 -0.85 13.07 7.87
N PRO A 93 -0.60 14.38 7.85
CA PRO A 93 0.09 14.97 8.98
C PRO A 93 -0.62 14.45 10.25
N PRO A 94 0.10 14.27 11.38
CA PRO A 94 -0.52 13.76 12.60
C PRO A 94 -1.72 14.61 13.08
N ARG A 95 -2.06 15.66 12.33
CA ARG A 95 -3.21 16.51 12.35
C ARG A 95 -3.66 16.75 10.91
N CYS A 96 -4.93 16.99 10.68
CA CYS A 96 -5.43 17.48 9.40
C CYS A 96 -4.61 18.67 8.84
N ALA A 97 -4.33 18.64 7.53
CA ALA A 97 -3.59 19.68 6.81
C ALA A 97 -4.48 20.69 6.06
N TYR A 98 -5.78 20.44 5.97
CA TYR A 98 -6.69 21.24 5.16
C TYR A 98 -7.55 22.14 6.06
N ASN A 99 -7.89 23.32 5.55
CA ASN A 99 -8.87 24.20 6.17
C ASN A 99 -10.21 24.02 5.46
N VAL A 100 -11.30 23.95 6.21
CA VAL A 100 -12.67 23.88 5.66
C VAL A 100 -12.94 24.98 4.65
N ALA A 101 -12.42 26.20 4.88
CA ALA A 101 -12.61 27.33 3.97
C ALA A 101 -11.90 27.20 2.61
N GLU A 102 -11.03 26.20 2.44
CA GLU A 102 -10.21 25.99 1.25
C GLU A 102 -10.62 24.72 0.46
N LEU A 103 -11.64 23.99 0.92
CA LEU A 103 -12.06 22.70 0.32
C LEU A 103 -12.56 22.85 -1.11
N ASP A 104 -13.30 23.92 -1.40
CA ASP A 104 -13.79 24.26 -2.75
C ASP A 104 -12.64 24.48 -3.76
N GLY A 105 -11.42 24.74 -3.27
CA GLY A 105 -10.23 24.93 -4.08
C GLY A 105 -9.44 23.65 -4.37
N ILE A 106 -9.85 22.51 -3.81
CA ILE A 106 -9.28 21.20 -4.14
C ILE A 106 -9.93 20.74 -5.44
N ASP A 107 -9.16 20.28 -6.43
CA ASP A 107 -9.75 19.76 -7.67
C ASP A 107 -10.46 18.40 -7.46
N ASP A 108 -11.54 18.13 -8.20
CA ASP A 108 -12.23 16.82 -8.16
C ASP A 108 -11.33 15.69 -8.63
N LEU A 109 -10.58 15.92 -9.73
CA LEU A 109 -9.59 14.99 -10.25
C LEU A 109 -8.20 15.60 -10.10
N GLN A 110 -7.35 14.92 -9.35
CA GLN A 110 -6.00 15.41 -9.09
C GLN A 110 -5.12 15.20 -10.33
N THR A 111 -4.45 16.26 -10.79
CA THR A 111 -3.62 16.20 -11.99
C THR A 111 -2.13 16.40 -11.69
N ALA A 112 -1.28 16.13 -12.67
CA ALA A 112 0.13 16.53 -12.69
C ALA A 112 0.52 17.01 -14.07
N THR A 113 1.47 17.95 -14.13
CA THR A 113 2.15 18.33 -15.36
C THR A 113 3.56 17.76 -15.35
N VAL A 114 3.88 16.89 -16.31
CA VAL A 114 5.21 16.27 -16.46
C VAL A 114 5.72 16.55 -17.86
N ASP A 115 6.86 17.24 -17.96
CA ASP A 115 7.48 17.66 -19.23
C ASP A 115 6.52 18.36 -20.21
N GLY A 116 5.54 19.10 -19.69
CA GLY A 116 4.56 19.87 -20.45
C GLY A 116 3.26 19.13 -20.79
N ASP A 117 3.16 17.83 -20.48
CA ASP A 117 1.93 17.06 -20.58
C ASP A 117 1.18 17.08 -19.25
N THR A 118 -0.13 17.35 -19.28
CA THR A 118 -0.98 17.43 -18.08
C THR A 118 -2.04 16.36 -18.13
N GLY A 119 -2.11 15.53 -17.10
CA GLY A 119 -3.11 14.47 -17.01
C GLY A 119 -3.50 14.15 -15.58
N HIS A 120 -4.59 13.39 -15.46
CA HIS A 120 -5.11 12.84 -14.23
C HIS A 120 -4.14 11.82 -13.62
N MET A 121 -4.01 11.88 -12.31
CA MET A 121 -3.17 11.03 -11.47
C MET A 121 -4.06 10.28 -10.48
N PRO A 122 -4.54 9.06 -10.81
CA PRO A 122 -5.47 8.31 -9.96
C PRO A 122 -4.96 8.13 -8.52
N ILE A 123 -3.67 7.82 -8.36
CA ILE A 123 -3.04 7.72 -7.04
C ILE A 123 -3.14 9.02 -6.20
N ARG A 124 -3.12 10.19 -6.83
CA ARG A 124 -3.27 11.47 -6.13
C ARG A 124 -4.72 11.68 -5.72
N THR A 125 -5.66 11.35 -6.60
CA THR A 125 -7.10 11.45 -6.34
C THR A 125 -7.49 10.57 -5.16
N SER A 126 -7.13 9.28 -5.17
CA SER A 126 -7.41 8.37 -4.05
C SER A 126 -6.75 8.83 -2.73
N ARG A 127 -5.52 9.34 -2.79
CA ARG A 127 -4.85 9.91 -1.60
C ARG A 127 -5.50 11.19 -1.10
N MET A 128 -6.08 12.01 -1.98
CA MET A 128 -6.83 13.19 -1.58
C MET A 128 -8.09 12.79 -0.81
N VAL A 129 -8.85 11.82 -1.32
CA VAL A 129 -10.00 11.24 -0.61
C VAL A 129 -9.59 10.79 0.79
N MET A 130 -8.57 9.93 0.90
CA MET A 130 -8.11 9.44 2.20
C MET A 130 -7.67 10.59 3.14
N ARG A 131 -6.95 11.59 2.64
CA ARG A 131 -6.54 12.75 3.45
C ARG A 131 -7.70 13.54 4.02
N LEU A 132 -8.76 13.73 3.24
CA LEU A 132 -9.98 14.41 3.69
C LEU A 132 -10.73 13.54 4.71
N LEU A 133 -10.80 12.24 4.49
CA LEU A 133 -11.35 11.28 5.44
C LEU A 133 -10.61 11.31 6.80
N HIS A 134 -9.29 11.45 6.80
CA HIS A 134 -8.56 11.66 8.04
C HIS A 134 -8.83 13.02 8.68
N CYS A 135 -8.91 14.08 7.88
CA CYS A 135 -9.34 15.38 8.39
C CYS A 135 -10.71 15.33 9.07
N ASN A 136 -11.66 14.57 8.50
CA ASN A 136 -12.96 14.33 9.10
C ASN A 136 -12.83 13.61 10.45
N ARG A 137 -12.08 12.51 10.53
CA ARG A 137 -11.87 11.78 11.79
C ARG A 137 -11.18 12.60 12.87
N GLU A 138 -10.18 13.39 12.49
CA GLU A 138 -9.35 14.15 13.45
C GLU A 138 -10.04 15.42 13.97
N ILE A 139 -10.76 16.16 13.10
CA ILE A 139 -11.36 17.45 13.45
C ILE A 139 -12.87 17.32 13.72
N ASP A 140 -13.51 16.25 13.26
CA ASP A 140 -14.96 16.01 13.36
C ASP A 140 -15.75 17.15 12.68
N ARG A 141 -15.60 17.21 11.35
CA ARG A 141 -16.19 18.25 10.49
C ARG A 141 -16.66 17.62 9.18
N GLU A 142 -17.97 17.48 9.09
CA GLU A 142 -18.72 16.89 7.97
C GLU A 142 -18.31 17.42 6.59
N ALA A 143 -17.95 18.71 6.47
CA ALA A 143 -17.47 19.29 5.21
C ALA A 143 -16.27 18.55 4.59
N TYR A 144 -15.40 17.93 5.39
CA TYR A 144 -14.32 17.11 4.85
C TYR A 144 -14.83 15.80 4.24
N LEU A 145 -15.82 15.18 4.87
CA LEU A 145 -16.46 13.97 4.37
C LEU A 145 -17.22 14.28 3.07
N GLU A 146 -18.06 15.32 3.08
CA GLU A 146 -18.80 15.77 1.89
C GLU A 146 -17.85 16.01 0.71
N ARG A 147 -16.73 16.71 0.94
CA ARG A 147 -15.73 16.94 -0.12
C ARG A 147 -15.03 15.64 -0.57
N ALA A 148 -14.79 14.70 0.34
CA ALA A 148 -14.23 13.40 -0.01
C ALA A 148 -15.18 12.59 -0.90
N GLU A 149 -16.49 12.62 -0.59
CA GLU A 149 -17.53 11.96 -1.37
C GLU A 149 -17.68 12.58 -2.77
N GLU A 150 -17.64 13.91 -2.89
CA GLU A 150 -17.65 14.61 -4.18
C GLU A 150 -16.46 14.20 -5.07
N ILE A 151 -15.25 14.20 -4.51
CA ILE A 151 -14.03 13.77 -5.20
C ILE A 151 -14.14 12.29 -5.60
N ALA A 152 -14.67 11.43 -4.71
CA ALA A 152 -14.81 10.00 -4.98
C ALA A 152 -15.84 9.71 -6.08
N ALA A 153 -16.95 10.45 -6.11
CA ALA A 153 -17.95 10.36 -7.16
C ALA A 153 -17.35 10.74 -8.53
N ALA A 154 -16.67 11.90 -8.61
CA ALA A 154 -15.98 12.32 -9.83
C ALA A 154 -14.88 11.34 -10.25
N TYR A 155 -14.18 10.74 -9.28
CA TYR A 155 -13.15 9.75 -9.52
C TYR A 155 -13.72 8.45 -10.11
N LEU A 156 -14.83 7.95 -9.55
CA LEU A 156 -15.54 6.79 -10.09
C LEU A 156 -16.11 7.06 -11.49
N ASP A 157 -16.68 8.23 -11.72
CA ASP A 157 -17.16 8.67 -13.05
C ASP A 157 -16.04 8.73 -14.10
N SER A 158 -14.79 8.92 -13.66
CA SER A 158 -13.61 8.93 -14.55
C SER A 158 -13.06 7.53 -14.88
N ALA A 159 -13.52 6.48 -14.20
CA ALA A 159 -12.99 5.14 -14.36
C ALA A 159 -13.32 4.55 -15.74
N THR A 160 -12.39 3.78 -16.29
CA THR A 160 -12.67 2.92 -17.44
C THR A 160 -13.33 1.65 -16.92
N VAL A 161 -14.53 1.34 -17.43
CA VAL A 161 -15.27 0.14 -17.00
C VAL A 161 -15.10 -0.97 -18.03
N VAL A 162 -14.54 -2.11 -17.61
CA VAL A 162 -14.38 -3.30 -18.45
C VAL A 162 -15.02 -4.49 -17.76
N ASP A 163 -16.01 -5.10 -18.43
CA ASP A 163 -16.86 -6.18 -17.89
C ASP A 163 -17.51 -5.83 -16.55
N GLY A 164 -17.85 -4.55 -16.36
CA GLY A 164 -18.44 -4.04 -15.12
C GLY A 164 -17.42 -3.59 -14.08
N LEU A 165 -16.13 -3.84 -14.28
CA LEU A 165 -15.10 -3.52 -13.29
C LEU A 165 -14.40 -2.17 -13.55
N PRO A 166 -14.20 -1.32 -12.54
CA PRO A 166 -13.59 -0.01 -12.69
C PRO A 166 -12.05 -0.06 -12.65
N TYR A 167 -11.43 0.50 -13.68
CA TYR A 167 -10.00 0.75 -13.76
C TYR A 167 -9.72 2.25 -13.80
N PHE A 168 -8.88 2.73 -12.88
CA PHE A 168 -8.59 4.16 -12.75
C PHE A 168 -7.36 4.55 -13.58
N ALA A 169 -7.59 5.32 -14.63
CA ALA A 169 -6.58 5.62 -15.65
C ALA A 169 -5.70 6.83 -15.28
N TYR A 170 -4.40 6.67 -15.53
CA TYR A 170 -3.52 7.80 -15.80
C TYR A 170 -3.79 8.34 -17.20
N THR A 171 -3.94 9.66 -17.33
CA THR A 171 -4.21 10.31 -18.64
C THR A 171 -3.03 11.13 -19.16
N LEU A 172 -1.84 10.93 -18.60
CA LEU A 172 -0.57 11.48 -19.07
C LEU A 172 0.34 10.35 -19.57
N ALA A 173 1.23 10.64 -20.50
CA ALA A 173 2.04 9.61 -21.14
C ALA A 173 3.19 9.06 -20.27
N LYS A 174 3.52 9.67 -19.13
CA LYS A 174 4.72 9.32 -18.37
C LYS A 174 4.45 8.41 -17.18
N GLY A 175 5.08 7.23 -17.19
CA GLY A 175 5.28 6.39 -16.02
C GLY A 175 6.54 6.80 -15.24
N GLY A 176 6.58 6.57 -13.93
CA GLY A 176 7.77 6.74 -13.09
C GLY A 176 8.87 5.69 -13.35
N SER A 177 8.64 4.69 -14.22
CA SER A 177 9.66 3.71 -14.63
C SER A 177 10.73 4.26 -15.58
N GLY A 178 10.54 5.48 -16.12
CA GLY A 178 11.36 6.01 -17.20
C GLY A 178 10.91 5.57 -18.59
N GLU A 179 9.77 4.88 -18.68
CA GLU A 179 9.08 4.53 -19.91
C GLU A 179 7.86 5.43 -20.13
N ASP A 180 7.54 5.66 -21.40
CA ASP A 180 6.34 6.37 -21.82
C ASP A 180 5.24 5.35 -22.15
N PHE A 181 4.06 5.53 -21.57
CA PHE A 181 2.85 4.76 -21.79
C PHE A 181 1.88 5.57 -22.64
N ALA A 182 1.21 4.93 -23.60
CA ALA A 182 0.12 5.58 -24.31
C ALA A 182 -1.08 5.76 -23.35
N PRO A 183 -1.57 6.98 -23.10
CA PRO A 183 -2.76 7.17 -22.27
C PRO A 183 -4.01 6.67 -23.00
N PRO A 184 -5.02 6.14 -22.28
CA PRO A 184 -4.99 5.83 -20.84
C PRO A 184 -4.14 4.60 -20.53
N TRP A 185 -3.47 4.62 -19.38
CA TRP A 185 -2.80 3.44 -18.82
C TRP A 185 -3.12 3.28 -17.32
N TYR A 186 -2.90 2.08 -16.79
CA TYR A 186 -3.40 1.67 -15.47
C TYR A 186 -2.25 1.17 -14.60
N SER A 187 -2.46 1.10 -13.28
CA SER A 187 -1.41 0.73 -12.33
C SER A 187 -2.00 -0.05 -11.16
N GLY A 188 -1.39 -1.18 -10.81
CA GLY A 188 -1.77 -1.95 -9.62
C GLY A 188 -1.60 -1.15 -8.33
N MET A 189 -0.64 -0.23 -8.30
CA MET A 189 -0.47 0.74 -7.22
C MET A 189 -1.69 1.66 -7.09
N ALA A 190 -2.18 2.18 -8.21
CA ALA A 190 -3.35 3.07 -8.24
C ALA A 190 -4.63 2.31 -7.89
N GLN A 191 -4.82 1.09 -8.41
CA GLN A 191 -5.95 0.23 -8.05
C GLN A 191 -5.97 -0.06 -6.54
N GLY A 192 -4.83 -0.40 -5.94
CA GLY A 192 -4.77 -0.72 -4.50
C GLY A 192 -5.00 0.51 -3.63
N THR A 193 -4.47 1.67 -4.03
CA THR A 193 -4.74 2.93 -3.32
C THR A 193 -6.23 3.33 -3.43
N SER A 194 -6.86 3.05 -4.58
CA SER A 194 -8.28 3.31 -4.81
C SER A 194 -9.16 2.40 -3.96
N LEU A 195 -8.81 1.11 -3.90
CA LEU A 195 -9.47 0.13 -3.05
C LEU A 195 -9.53 0.61 -1.59
N SER A 196 -8.40 1.04 -1.03
CA SER A 196 -8.36 1.61 0.32
C SER A 196 -9.17 2.90 0.46
N ALA A 197 -9.21 3.76 -0.56
CA ALA A 197 -10.01 4.99 -0.50
C ALA A 197 -11.51 4.69 -0.38
N PHE A 198 -12.04 3.77 -1.18
CA PHE A 198 -13.45 3.37 -1.13
C PHE A 198 -13.80 2.58 0.15
N LEU A 199 -12.92 1.70 0.62
CA LEU A 199 -13.11 1.02 1.91
C LEU A 199 -13.19 1.99 3.09
N ARG A 200 -12.39 3.06 3.07
CA ARG A 200 -12.40 4.07 4.13
C ARG A 200 -13.59 5.02 4.02
N LEU A 201 -14.11 5.28 2.81
CA LEU A 201 -15.40 5.95 2.62
C LEU A 201 -16.51 5.10 3.25
N TYR A 202 -16.56 3.80 2.92
CA TYR A 202 -17.51 2.86 3.52
C TYR A 202 -17.44 2.89 5.05
N GLU A 203 -16.24 2.80 5.63
CA GLU A 203 -16.05 2.80 7.08
C GLU A 203 -16.55 4.09 7.78
N GLN A 204 -16.51 5.24 7.11
CA GLN A 204 -16.96 6.51 7.71
C GLN A 204 -18.43 6.85 7.43
N THR A 205 -18.97 6.40 6.30
CA THR A 205 -20.34 6.72 5.87
C THR A 205 -21.33 5.63 6.25
N GLY A 206 -20.89 4.37 6.27
CA GLY A 206 -21.76 3.20 6.31
C GLY A 206 -22.58 3.00 5.03
N ASP A 207 -22.26 3.70 3.93
CA ASP A 207 -22.96 3.55 2.66
C ASP A 207 -22.40 2.36 1.88
N GLU A 208 -23.22 1.30 1.76
CA GLU A 208 -22.90 0.06 1.06
C GLU A 208 -22.52 0.29 -0.41
N ALA A 209 -22.92 1.39 -1.04
CA ALA A 209 -22.48 1.71 -2.41
C ALA A 209 -20.95 1.84 -2.53
N TYR A 210 -20.26 2.29 -1.47
CA TYR A 210 -18.79 2.32 -1.47
C TYR A 210 -18.17 0.94 -1.26
N MET A 211 -18.86 0.04 -0.55
CA MET A 211 -18.43 -1.36 -0.42
C MET A 211 -18.62 -2.09 -1.75
N ASP A 212 -19.73 -1.87 -2.46
CA ASP A 212 -19.97 -2.41 -3.80
C ASP A 212 -18.85 -1.99 -4.77
N VAL A 213 -18.44 -0.72 -4.73
CA VAL A 213 -17.30 -0.23 -5.52
C VAL A 213 -15.99 -0.89 -5.09
N ALA A 214 -15.77 -1.10 -3.78
CA ALA A 214 -14.59 -1.78 -3.29
C ALA A 214 -14.52 -3.25 -3.75
N ASP A 215 -15.65 -3.95 -3.78
CA ASP A 215 -15.78 -5.31 -4.32
C ASP A 215 -15.41 -5.34 -5.81
N ASP A 216 -15.94 -4.40 -6.59
CA ASP A 216 -15.62 -4.29 -8.02
C ASP A 216 -14.14 -3.96 -8.27
N VAL A 217 -13.53 -3.09 -7.45
CA VAL A 217 -12.09 -2.79 -7.52
C VAL A 217 -11.26 -4.01 -7.11
N PHE A 218 -11.64 -4.73 -6.06
CA PHE A 218 -10.98 -5.97 -5.65
C PHE A 218 -10.99 -7.01 -6.77
N ALA A 219 -12.12 -7.17 -7.47
CA ALA A 219 -12.24 -8.07 -8.61
C ALA A 219 -11.27 -7.74 -9.77
N THR A 220 -10.76 -6.50 -9.89
CA THR A 220 -9.71 -6.19 -10.88
C THR A 220 -8.39 -6.91 -10.60
N PHE A 221 -8.13 -7.28 -9.35
CA PHE A 221 -6.93 -8.03 -8.93
C PHE A 221 -7.03 -9.54 -9.21
N THR A 222 -8.18 -10.03 -9.67
CA THR A 222 -8.33 -11.44 -10.05
C THR A 222 -8.26 -11.67 -11.55
N ARG A 223 -8.08 -10.60 -12.35
CA ARG A 223 -7.95 -10.64 -13.81
C ARG A 223 -6.50 -10.52 -14.25
N THR A 224 -5.91 -11.62 -14.71
CA THR A 224 -4.48 -11.65 -15.06
C THR A 224 -4.20 -11.15 -16.48
N GLY A 225 -3.18 -10.31 -16.61
CA GLY A 225 -2.59 -9.92 -17.89
C GLY A 225 -1.44 -10.83 -18.33
N PRO A 226 -0.75 -10.51 -19.45
CA PRO A 226 -1.00 -9.37 -20.34
C PRO A 226 -1.95 -9.69 -21.51
N ARG A 227 -2.80 -10.74 -21.41
CA ARG A 227 -3.62 -11.21 -22.54
C ARG A 227 -4.78 -10.29 -22.89
N GLU A 228 -5.31 -9.57 -21.91
CA GLU A 228 -6.42 -8.62 -22.06
C GLU A 228 -6.05 -7.30 -21.37
N GLU A 229 -6.42 -6.18 -22.01
CA GLU A 229 -6.27 -4.83 -21.44
C GLU A 229 -7.63 -4.33 -20.93
N PRO A 230 -7.67 -3.56 -19.83
CA PRO A 230 -6.54 -3.22 -18.96
C PRO A 230 -6.18 -4.37 -18.02
N TRP A 231 -4.89 -4.51 -17.72
CA TRP A 231 -4.40 -5.40 -16.67
C TRP A 231 -3.47 -4.66 -15.72
N THR A 232 -3.45 -5.12 -14.46
CA THR A 232 -2.55 -4.57 -13.42
C THR A 232 -1.90 -5.66 -12.59
N VAL A 233 -2.22 -6.92 -12.88
CA VAL A 233 -1.71 -8.09 -12.18
C VAL A 233 -1.38 -9.18 -13.18
N MET A 234 -0.44 -10.04 -12.84
CA MET A 234 -0.07 -11.21 -13.63
C MET A 234 0.43 -12.33 -12.71
N VAL A 235 0.53 -13.54 -13.24
CA VAL A 235 1.19 -14.68 -12.57
C VAL A 235 2.39 -15.05 -13.42
N ASP A 236 3.59 -15.10 -12.83
CA ASP A 236 4.80 -15.43 -13.57
C ASP A 236 4.90 -16.93 -13.88
N ASP A 237 5.92 -17.30 -14.67
CA ASP A 237 6.13 -18.70 -15.09
C ASP A 237 6.42 -19.65 -13.90
N ASP A 238 6.85 -19.09 -12.76
CA ASP A 238 7.12 -19.82 -11.52
C ASP A 238 5.90 -19.87 -10.58
N GLY A 239 4.75 -19.29 -10.98
CA GLY A 239 3.50 -19.32 -10.24
C GLY A 239 3.33 -18.19 -9.22
N TYR A 240 4.19 -17.18 -9.18
CA TYR A 240 4.08 -16.08 -8.23
C TYR A 240 3.18 -14.96 -8.75
N TYR A 241 2.32 -14.45 -7.86
CA TYR A 241 1.35 -13.40 -8.16
C TYR A 241 1.99 -12.02 -8.06
N TRP A 242 2.00 -11.28 -9.17
CA TRP A 242 2.58 -9.95 -9.30
C TRP A 242 1.52 -8.87 -9.45
N ILE A 243 1.66 -7.78 -8.68
CA ILE A 243 0.93 -6.53 -8.87
C ILE A 243 1.87 -5.53 -9.58
N GLU A 244 1.57 -5.19 -10.82
CA GLU A 244 2.41 -4.32 -11.63
C GLU A 244 2.07 -2.83 -11.43
N GLU A 245 3.04 -2.05 -10.97
CA GLU A 245 2.93 -0.58 -10.97
C GLU A 245 2.81 -0.03 -12.40
N TYR A 246 3.53 -0.67 -13.33
CA TYR A 246 3.58 -0.30 -14.74
C TYR A 246 3.34 -1.57 -15.58
N PRO A 247 2.08 -1.85 -15.98
CA PRO A 247 1.74 -3.05 -16.74
C PRO A 247 2.27 -2.93 -18.17
N HIS A 248 3.42 -3.54 -18.44
CA HIS A 248 3.99 -3.74 -19.77
C HIS A 248 4.74 -5.07 -19.83
N ASP A 249 5.13 -5.49 -21.03
CA ASP A 249 5.85 -6.74 -21.28
C ASP A 249 7.21 -6.46 -21.94
N PRO A 250 8.35 -6.85 -21.33
CA PRO A 250 8.48 -7.60 -20.07
C PRO A 250 8.22 -6.74 -18.81
N PRO A 251 7.55 -7.31 -17.78
CA PRO A 251 7.17 -6.57 -16.57
C PRO A 251 8.38 -6.03 -15.81
N THR A 252 8.19 -4.91 -15.12
CA THR A 252 9.26 -4.29 -14.32
C THR A 252 9.33 -4.85 -12.91
N HIS A 253 8.22 -5.34 -12.36
CA HIS A 253 8.13 -5.84 -10.98
C HIS A 253 8.62 -4.79 -9.98
N VAL A 254 7.99 -3.62 -9.99
CA VAL A 254 8.38 -2.49 -9.12
C VAL A 254 7.95 -2.75 -7.67
N LEU A 255 8.92 -2.82 -6.76
CA LEU A 255 8.68 -3.22 -5.36
C LEU A 255 7.73 -2.27 -4.63
N ASN A 256 7.95 -0.96 -4.76
CA ASN A 256 7.14 0.00 -4.01
C ASN A 256 5.66 -0.01 -4.43
N GLY A 257 5.38 0.00 -5.73
CA GLY A 257 4.03 -0.01 -6.26
C GLY A 257 3.32 -1.33 -6.03
N PHE A 258 4.05 -2.45 -6.14
CA PHE A 258 3.53 -3.77 -5.75
C PHE A 258 2.99 -3.74 -4.32
N ASN A 259 3.82 -3.31 -3.36
CA ASN A 259 3.46 -3.31 -1.94
C ASN A 259 2.28 -2.37 -1.66
N VAL A 260 2.19 -1.23 -2.34
CA VAL A 260 1.02 -0.33 -2.23
C VAL A 260 -0.25 -0.94 -2.81
N GLY A 261 -0.14 -1.72 -3.88
CA GLY A 261 -1.22 -2.58 -4.37
C GLY A 261 -1.69 -3.57 -3.31
N LEU A 262 -0.73 -4.30 -2.72
CA LEU A 262 -0.97 -5.26 -1.63
C LEU A 262 -1.64 -4.62 -0.41
N TRP A 263 -1.28 -3.40 -0.04
CA TRP A 263 -1.97 -2.69 1.06
C TRP A 263 -3.47 -2.53 0.82
N GLY A 264 -3.90 -2.34 -0.43
CA GLY A 264 -5.32 -2.32 -0.80
C GLY A 264 -6.01 -3.64 -0.54
N LEU A 265 -5.38 -4.75 -0.98
CA LEU A 265 -5.87 -6.10 -0.76
C LEU A 265 -5.94 -6.46 0.74
N TYR A 266 -4.92 -6.06 1.49
CA TYR A 266 -4.88 -6.26 2.94
C TYR A 266 -5.99 -5.48 3.65
N GLU A 267 -6.22 -4.22 3.28
CA GLU A 267 -7.36 -3.47 3.83
C GLU A 267 -8.67 -4.16 3.46
N TYR A 268 -8.87 -4.61 2.22
CA TYR A 268 -10.08 -5.33 1.83
C TYR A 268 -10.32 -6.61 2.65
N TRP A 269 -9.26 -7.37 2.93
CA TRP A 269 -9.34 -8.52 3.83
C TRP A 269 -9.76 -8.14 5.26
N LEU A 270 -9.34 -6.97 5.79
CA LEU A 270 -9.76 -6.52 7.13
C LEU A 270 -11.29 -6.33 7.24
N PHE A 271 -11.96 -5.99 6.13
CA PHE A 271 -13.42 -5.79 6.07
C PHE A 271 -14.17 -7.08 5.77
N THR A 272 -13.65 -7.92 4.86
CA THR A 272 -14.41 -9.06 4.32
C THR A 272 -14.08 -10.41 4.95
N GLU A 273 -12.82 -10.62 5.33
CA GLU A 273 -12.30 -11.87 5.87
C GLU A 273 -12.63 -13.13 5.04
N THR A 274 -12.87 -12.98 3.74
CA THR A 274 -13.12 -14.12 2.86
C THR A 274 -11.83 -14.91 2.63
N GLU A 275 -11.97 -16.21 2.33
CA GLU A 275 -10.80 -17.04 1.99
C GLU A 275 -10.13 -16.52 0.71
N GLU A 276 -10.88 -15.95 -0.24
CA GLU A 276 -10.34 -15.36 -1.47
C GLU A 276 -9.51 -14.10 -1.19
N SER A 277 -10.02 -13.16 -0.38
CA SER A 277 -9.25 -11.95 -0.03
C SER A 277 -8.01 -12.30 0.77
N ARG A 278 -8.13 -13.24 1.71
CA ARG A 278 -6.98 -13.79 2.44
C ARG A 278 -5.97 -14.42 1.47
N ALA A 279 -6.42 -15.25 0.54
CA ALA A 279 -5.56 -15.95 -0.39
C ALA A 279 -4.73 -15.02 -1.26
N LEU A 280 -5.35 -13.94 -1.75
CA LEU A 280 -4.66 -12.98 -2.61
C LEU A 280 -3.64 -12.14 -1.84
N VAL A 281 -3.94 -11.77 -0.59
CA VAL A 281 -2.99 -11.11 0.33
C VAL A 281 -1.81 -12.03 0.62
N GLU A 282 -2.07 -13.26 1.02
CA GLU A 282 -1.05 -14.26 1.31
C GLU A 282 -0.18 -14.54 0.08
N ALA A 283 -0.77 -14.71 -1.11
CA ALA A 283 -0.04 -14.92 -2.36
C ALA A 283 0.90 -13.73 -2.68
N ALA A 284 0.42 -12.50 -2.51
CA ALA A 284 1.25 -11.31 -2.72
C ALA A 284 2.40 -11.21 -1.71
N ILE A 285 2.18 -11.56 -0.43
CA ILE A 285 3.26 -11.61 0.58
C ILE A 285 4.27 -12.70 0.22
N THR A 286 3.81 -13.87 -0.24
CA THR A 286 4.66 -14.98 -0.70
C THR A 286 5.52 -14.60 -1.89
N THR A 287 5.00 -13.82 -2.84
CA THR A 287 5.81 -13.25 -3.93
C THR A 287 6.93 -12.36 -3.39
N ILE A 288 6.66 -11.47 -2.44
CA ILE A 288 7.72 -10.63 -1.87
C ILE A 288 8.73 -11.45 -1.06
N GLU A 289 8.26 -12.38 -0.23
CA GLU A 289 9.14 -13.31 0.50
C GLU A 289 10.12 -14.00 -0.47
N ARG A 290 9.63 -14.44 -1.62
CA ARG A 290 10.44 -15.15 -2.62
C ARG A 290 11.49 -14.28 -3.31
N TYR A 291 11.14 -13.04 -3.65
CA TYR A 291 11.94 -12.20 -4.55
C TYR A 291 12.68 -11.05 -3.85
N ILE A 292 12.44 -10.78 -2.57
CA ILE A 292 12.99 -9.60 -1.88
C ILE A 292 14.51 -9.51 -1.94
N GLU A 293 15.22 -10.64 -1.88
CA GLU A 293 16.68 -10.68 -2.01
C GLU A 293 17.18 -10.18 -3.37
N GLU A 294 16.40 -10.32 -4.44
CA GLU A 294 16.78 -9.88 -5.79
C GLU A 294 16.76 -8.36 -5.93
N PHE A 295 15.98 -7.67 -5.09
CA PHE A 295 16.01 -6.21 -4.99
C PHE A 295 17.21 -5.71 -4.18
N ARG A 296 17.73 -6.52 -3.25
CA ARG A 296 18.81 -6.14 -2.35
C ARG A 296 20.14 -6.02 -3.09
N VAL A 297 20.94 -5.03 -2.71
CA VAL A 297 22.34 -4.97 -3.12
C VAL A 297 23.21 -4.58 -1.93
N PRO A 298 24.05 -5.52 -1.43
CA PRO A 298 24.85 -5.26 -0.24
C PRO A 298 25.69 -3.99 -0.31
N GLY A 299 25.49 -3.09 0.67
CA GLY A 299 26.21 -1.81 0.78
C GLY A 299 25.78 -0.70 -0.19
N GLU A 300 24.65 -0.84 -0.88
CA GLU A 300 24.12 0.16 -1.81
C GLU A 300 22.58 0.25 -1.72
N VAL A 301 21.97 1.26 -2.34
CA VAL A 301 20.50 1.33 -2.46
C VAL A 301 19.94 0.14 -3.25
N SER A 302 18.80 -0.37 -2.80
CA SER A 302 18.07 -1.49 -3.44
C SER A 302 17.48 -1.10 -4.79
N TRP A 303 17.37 -2.08 -5.71
CA TRP A 303 16.73 -1.90 -7.00
C TRP A 303 15.29 -1.42 -6.86
N TYR A 304 14.86 -0.56 -7.80
CA TYR A 304 13.47 -0.09 -7.85
C TYR A 304 12.52 -1.17 -8.37
N GLY A 305 12.96 -1.89 -9.40
CA GLY A 305 12.26 -2.99 -10.05
C GLY A 305 13.26 -4.04 -10.54
N LEU A 306 12.78 -5.26 -10.80
CA LEU A 306 13.61 -6.39 -11.24
C LEU A 306 14.00 -6.32 -12.71
N ASN A 307 13.25 -5.59 -13.56
CA ASN A 307 13.73 -5.23 -14.88
C ASN A 307 14.77 -4.10 -14.74
N ARG A 308 16.05 -4.48 -14.70
CA ARG A 308 17.21 -3.67 -14.26
C ARG A 308 17.52 -2.49 -15.19
N GLY A 309 16.68 -1.46 -15.17
CA GLY A 309 16.86 -0.16 -15.87
C GLY A 309 16.97 1.03 -14.92
N TYR A 310 16.35 0.96 -13.74
CA TYR A 310 16.40 2.00 -12.71
C TYR A 310 16.78 1.41 -11.35
N ARG A 311 17.92 1.88 -10.81
CA ARG A 311 18.44 1.41 -9.53
C ARG A 311 17.64 1.89 -8.32
N GLY A 312 16.80 2.91 -8.44
CA GLY A 312 16.23 3.59 -7.27
C GLY A 312 17.15 4.71 -6.75
N ASN A 313 16.79 5.28 -5.61
CA ASN A 313 17.53 6.32 -4.93
C ASN A 313 17.34 6.16 -3.40
N GLU A 314 18.07 6.93 -2.59
CA GLU A 314 17.99 6.92 -1.12
C GLU A 314 16.55 7.02 -0.58
N TYR A 315 15.68 7.79 -1.26
CA TYR A 315 14.28 7.89 -0.88
C TYR A 315 13.53 6.58 -1.11
N TYR A 316 13.68 5.95 -2.28
CA TYR A 316 13.02 4.66 -2.54
C TYR A 316 13.59 3.52 -1.72
N HIS A 317 14.89 3.55 -1.41
CA HIS A 317 15.45 2.58 -0.51
C HIS A 317 14.82 2.68 0.89
N ALA A 318 14.64 3.90 1.40
CA ALA A 318 13.88 4.13 2.63
C ALA A 318 12.41 3.71 2.52
N VAL A 319 11.77 3.87 1.36
CA VAL A 319 10.42 3.34 1.10
C VAL A 319 10.42 1.81 1.27
N HIS A 320 11.38 1.11 0.66
CA HIS A 320 11.48 -0.34 0.73
C HIS A 320 11.72 -0.84 2.16
N ILE A 321 12.62 -0.21 2.92
CA ILE A 321 12.85 -0.53 4.35
C ILE A 321 11.54 -0.42 5.14
N ARG A 322 10.75 0.65 4.94
CA ARG A 322 9.46 0.80 5.63
C ARG A 322 8.45 -0.24 5.20
N GLN A 323 8.37 -0.55 3.91
CA GLN A 323 7.44 -1.58 3.43
C GLN A 323 7.78 -2.95 4.02
N LEU A 324 9.05 -3.27 4.24
CA LEU A 324 9.46 -4.49 4.95
C LEU A 324 8.99 -4.48 6.41
N ARG A 325 9.10 -3.34 7.10
CA ARG A 325 8.54 -3.16 8.44
C ARG A 325 7.03 -3.34 8.48
N GLU A 326 6.33 -2.85 7.47
CA GLU A 326 4.87 -3.03 7.32
C GLU A 326 4.51 -4.49 7.03
N LEU A 327 5.26 -5.17 6.15
CA LEU A 327 5.07 -6.59 5.86
C LEU A 327 5.24 -7.44 7.12
N HIS A 328 6.28 -7.20 7.91
CA HIS A 328 6.44 -7.85 9.22
C HIS A 328 5.24 -7.59 10.13
N ARG A 329 4.78 -6.34 10.22
CA ARG A 329 3.63 -5.99 11.07
C ARG A 329 2.36 -6.72 10.67
N ILE A 330 2.06 -6.81 9.37
CA ILE A 330 0.80 -7.40 8.89
C ILE A 330 0.85 -8.91 8.77
N SER A 331 2.02 -9.52 8.56
CA SER A 331 2.17 -10.98 8.39
C SER A 331 2.57 -11.70 9.68
N GLY A 332 3.16 -10.98 10.64
CA GLY A 332 3.81 -11.57 11.81
C GLY A 332 5.09 -12.33 11.50
N ASP A 333 5.55 -12.35 10.24
CA ASP A 333 6.69 -13.15 9.82
C ASP A 333 8.03 -12.44 10.14
N PRO A 334 8.90 -13.04 10.98
CA PRO A 334 10.18 -12.44 11.35
C PRO A 334 11.13 -12.26 10.16
N TYR A 335 10.97 -12.99 9.05
CA TYR A 335 11.81 -12.85 7.87
C TYR A 335 11.79 -11.42 7.31
N PHE A 336 10.63 -10.76 7.32
CA PHE A 336 10.56 -9.37 6.86
C PHE A 336 11.27 -8.39 7.80
N ALA A 337 11.36 -8.69 9.10
CA ALA A 337 12.16 -7.90 10.04
C ALA A 337 13.67 -8.10 9.83
N GLU A 338 14.08 -9.32 9.49
CA GLU A 338 15.46 -9.63 9.11
C GLU A 338 15.85 -8.90 7.82
N MET A 339 14.98 -8.92 6.82
CA MET A 339 15.18 -8.21 5.55
C MET A 339 15.15 -6.69 5.72
N GLU A 340 14.28 -6.15 6.58
CA GLU A 340 14.30 -4.73 6.96
C GLU A 340 15.68 -4.34 7.49
N ALA A 341 16.22 -5.10 8.44
CA ALA A 341 17.53 -4.84 9.03
C ALA A 341 18.67 -4.99 8.01
N ALA A 342 18.58 -5.97 7.10
CA ALA A 342 19.57 -6.18 6.05
C ALA A 342 19.58 -5.03 5.02
N PHE A 343 18.41 -4.50 4.64
CA PHE A 343 18.32 -3.33 3.77
C PHE A 343 18.83 -2.08 4.49
N ASP A 344 18.47 -1.88 5.76
CA ASP A 344 18.98 -0.77 6.56
C ASP A 344 20.51 -0.82 6.73
N GLU A 345 21.13 -2.00 6.84
CA GLU A 345 22.60 -2.11 6.87
C GLU A 345 23.25 -1.68 5.55
N ASP A 346 22.60 -1.94 4.41
CA ASP A 346 23.13 -1.64 3.08
C ASP A 346 23.21 -0.13 2.80
N SER A 347 22.19 0.60 3.24
CA SER A 347 22.12 2.06 3.15
C SER A 347 21.18 2.57 4.25
N PRO A 348 21.72 2.86 5.46
CA PRO A 348 20.92 3.18 6.65
C PRO A 348 19.94 4.28 6.38
N GLU A 349 18.65 3.96 6.55
CA GLU A 349 17.47 4.62 5.99
C GLU A 349 17.73 6.11 5.75
N SER A 350 18.35 6.46 4.60
CA SER A 350 18.52 7.82 4.13
C SER A 350 19.26 8.86 5.02
N ALA A 351 20.01 8.45 6.06
CA ALA A 351 20.89 9.23 6.98
C ALA A 351 20.50 10.69 7.41
N GLY A 352 19.27 11.13 7.17
CA GLY A 352 18.81 12.50 7.40
C GLY A 352 18.03 13.13 6.25
N LEU A 353 17.15 12.42 5.55
CA LEU A 353 16.08 13.05 4.76
C LEU A 353 15.19 13.91 5.68
N LYS A 354 15.64 15.14 5.89
CA LYS A 354 14.91 16.34 6.33
C LYS A 354 14.04 16.90 5.21
#